data_AF-A0AAE5VM78-F1
#
_entry.id   AF-A0AAE5VM78-F1
#
_cell.length_a   1.000
_cell.length_b   1.000
_cell.length_c   1.000
_cell.angle_alpha   90.00
_cell.angle_beta   90.00
_cell.angle_gamma   90.00
#
_symmetry.space_group_name_H-M   'P 1'
#
loop_
_entity.id
_entity.type
_entity.pdbx_description
1 polymer ?
#
loop_
_entity_poly.entity_id
_entity_poly.type
_entity_poly.pdbx_seq_one_letter_code
_entity_poly.pdbx_strand_id
1 'polypeptide(L)'
;MSLTTDFIGDLVRDANRIDRLDAFQKRRMLERAVATIKDLREAVGIPNGPGRDVVLDIHTTALSVERGWRDDSQVRDTFLLAAGMIRDLYIVLDSGTTVSLV
;
A
#
# COMPACT_ATOMS: atom_id res chain seq x y z
N MET A 1 12.83 -11.17 -11.16
CA MET A 1 11.93 -10.58 -10.14
C MET A 1 10.94 -9.68 -10.86
N SER A 2 9.70 -9.58 -10.39
CA SER A 2 8.71 -8.68 -10.99
C SER A 2 8.77 -7.29 -10.33
N LEU A 3 8.37 -6.25 -11.06
CA LEU A 3 8.30 -4.88 -10.54
C LEU A 3 7.47 -4.79 -9.24
N THR A 4 6.45 -5.64 -9.09
CA THR A 4 5.62 -5.74 -7.88
C THR A 4 6.40 -6.34 -6.71
N THR A 5 7.15 -7.43 -6.94
CA THR A 5 7.96 -8.05 -5.87
C THR A 5 9.08 -7.13 -5.38
N ASP A 6 9.69 -6.36 -6.27
CA ASP A 6 10.72 -5.38 -5.90
C ASP A 6 10.12 -4.26 -5.05
N PHE A 7 8.94 -3.77 -5.43
CA PHE A 7 8.24 -2.72 -4.70
C PHE A 7 7.78 -3.14 -3.31
N ILE A 8 7.33 -4.39 -3.13
CA ILE A 8 7.05 -4.94 -1.80
C ILE A 8 8.32 -4.92 -0.94
N GLY A 9 9.46 -5.31 -1.52
CA GLY A 9 10.75 -5.27 -0.84
C GLY A 9 11.16 -3.86 -0.42
N ASP A 10 10.91 -2.86 -1.27
CA ASP A 10 11.17 -1.45 -0.95
C ASP A 10 10.29 -0.95 0.20
N LEU A 11 8.98 -1.24 0.21
CA LEU A 11 8.08 -0.87 1.30
C LEU A 11 8.54 -1.44 2.65
N VAL A 12 8.93 -2.72 2.68
CA VAL A 12 9.42 -3.37 3.91
C VAL A 12 10.77 -2.80 4.34
N ARG A 13 11.69 -2.57 3.40
CA ARG A 13 13.00 -1.99 3.70
C ARG A 13 12.88 -0.58 4.27
N ASP A 14 12.01 0.22 3.68
CA ASP A 14 11.78 1.61 4.06
C ASP A 14 11.00 1.72 5.37
N ALA A 15 10.06 0.80 5.65
CA ALA A 15 9.44 0.68 6.96
C ALA A 15 10.49 0.45 8.08
N ASN A 16 11.51 -0.37 7.81
CA ASN A 16 12.60 -0.63 8.75
C ASN A 16 13.62 0.51 8.87
N ARG A 17 13.50 1.55 8.04
CA ARG A 17 14.39 2.72 7.99
C ARG A 17 13.57 4.02 7.96
N ILE A 18 12.41 4.01 8.59
CA ILE A 18 11.43 5.09 8.52
C ILE A 18 11.99 6.43 9.03
N ASP A 19 12.93 6.35 9.97
CA ASP A 19 13.71 7.45 10.54
C ASP A 19 14.66 8.12 9.53
N ARG A 20 14.99 7.42 8.44
CA ARG A 20 15.88 7.91 7.37
C ARG A 20 15.14 8.52 6.18
N LEU A 21 13.82 8.46 6.20
CA LEU A 21 12.98 9.01 5.13
C LEU A 21 12.44 10.38 5.54
N ASP A 22 12.50 11.32 4.61
CA ASP A 22 11.81 12.59 4.76
C ASP A 22 10.28 12.42 4.56
N ALA A 23 9.53 13.46 4.90
CA ALA A 23 8.06 13.46 4.80
C ALA A 23 7.56 13.27 3.36
N PHE A 24 8.30 13.79 2.37
CA PHE A 24 7.95 13.68 0.96
C PHE A 24 8.14 12.25 0.46
N GLN A 25 9.26 11.60 0.80
CA GLN A 25 9.54 10.20 0.50
C GLN A 25 8.48 9.29 1.13
N LYS A 26 8.14 9.54 2.40
CA LYS A 26 7.09 8.82 3.13
C LYS A 26 5.73 8.93 2.43
N ARG A 27 5.30 10.16 2.09
CA ARG A 27 4.06 10.39 1.36
C ARG A 27 4.07 9.71 -0.01
N ARG A 28 5.14 9.91 -0.79
CA ARG A 28 5.20 9.40 -2.17
C ARG A 28 5.18 7.88 -2.23
N MET A 29 5.81 7.22 -1.27
CA MET A 29 5.79 5.77 -1.13
C MET A 29 4.35 5.26 -0.90
N LEU A 30 3.61 5.88 0.02
CA LEU A 30 2.21 5.52 0.30
C LEU A 30 1.28 5.83 -0.87
N GLU A 31 1.45 6.95 -1.55
CA GLU A 31 0.67 7.27 -2.76
C GLU A 31 0.90 6.24 -3.88
N ARG A 32 2.15 5.82 -4.09
CA ARG A 32 2.48 4.76 -5.03
C ARG A 32 1.82 3.45 -4.62
N ALA A 33 1.85 3.10 -3.33
CA ALA A 33 1.20 1.91 -2.82
C ALA A 33 -0.33 1.93 -3.03
N VAL A 34 -0.98 3.07 -2.81
CA VAL A 34 -2.41 3.25 -3.10
C VAL A 34 -2.73 3.00 -4.57
N ALA A 35 -1.93 3.54 -5.49
CA ALA A 35 -2.11 3.31 -6.92
C ALA A 35 -1.93 1.81 -7.26
N THR A 36 -0.85 1.18 -6.80
CA THR A 36 -0.59 -0.23 -7.03
C THR A 36 -1.68 -1.15 -6.48
N ILE A 37 -2.21 -0.86 -5.28
CA ILE A 37 -3.31 -1.65 -4.70
C ILE A 37 -4.59 -1.53 -5.54
N LYS A 38 -4.90 -0.33 -6.05
CA LYS A 38 -6.06 -0.11 -6.92
C LYS A 38 -5.93 -0.88 -8.23
N ASP A 39 -4.78 -0.78 -8.89
CA ASP A 39 -4.51 -1.47 -10.15
C ASP A 39 -4.60 -3.00 -9.96
N LEU A 40 -4.02 -3.52 -8.87
CA LEU A 40 -4.09 -4.95 -8.57
C LEU A 40 -5.51 -5.41 -8.24
N ARG A 41 -6.28 -4.64 -7.47
CA ARG A 41 -7.69 -4.96 -7.18
C ARG A 41 -8.54 -5.02 -8.45
N GLU A 42 -8.36 -4.07 -9.35
CA GLU A 42 -9.01 -4.08 -10.66
C GLU A 42 -8.63 -5.33 -11.45
N ALA A 43 -7.35 -5.67 -11.50
CA ALA A 43 -6.85 -6.85 -12.22
C ALA A 43 -7.42 -8.19 -11.68
N VAL A 44 -7.67 -8.30 -10.37
CA VAL A 44 -8.25 -9.52 -9.76
C VAL A 44 -9.79 -9.51 -9.66
N GLY A 45 -10.44 -8.44 -10.14
CA GLY A 45 -11.91 -8.31 -10.16
C GLY A 45 -12.54 -7.82 -8.84
N ILE A 46 -11.77 -7.23 -7.93
CA ILE A 46 -12.29 -6.67 -6.67
C ILE A 46 -12.75 -5.22 -6.90
N PRO A 47 -14.06 -4.92 -6.81
CA PRO A 47 -14.57 -3.56 -6.98
C PRO A 47 -14.26 -2.68 -5.75
N ASN A 48 -14.30 -1.36 -5.94
CA ASN A 48 -14.34 -0.42 -4.82
C ASN A 48 -15.69 -0.57 -4.11
N GLY A 49 -15.68 -1.11 -2.88
CA GLY A 49 -16.90 -1.31 -2.09
C GLY A 49 -17.41 -0.02 -1.43
N PRO A 50 -18.70 0.04 -1.06
CA PRO A 50 -19.23 1.13 -0.28
C PRO A 50 -18.69 1.10 1.16
N GLY A 51 -18.34 2.25 1.71
CA GLY A 51 -17.91 2.39 3.11
C GLY A 51 -16.42 2.66 3.30
N ARG A 52 -15.92 2.41 4.51
CA ARG A 52 -14.51 2.66 4.86
C ARG A 52 -13.62 1.59 4.22
N ASP A 53 -12.75 2.02 3.32
CA ASP A 53 -11.77 1.17 2.65
C ASP A 53 -10.37 1.40 3.24
N VAL A 54 -9.64 0.32 3.48
CA VAL A 54 -8.24 0.39 3.93
C VAL A 54 -7.37 1.19 2.96
N VAL A 55 -7.67 1.17 1.65
CA VAL A 55 -6.95 1.99 0.66
C VAL A 55 -7.15 3.50 0.93
N LEU A 56 -8.34 3.90 1.39
CA LEU A 56 -8.61 5.28 1.79
C LEU A 56 -7.87 5.65 3.09
N ASP A 57 -7.77 4.72 4.04
CA ASP A 57 -6.99 4.91 5.28
C ASP A 57 -5.49 5.10 4.99
N ILE A 58 -4.94 4.30 4.07
CA ILE A 58 -3.55 4.45 3.59
C ILE A 58 -3.36 5.81 2.92
N HIS A 59 -4.28 6.21 2.03
CA HIS A 59 -4.20 7.51 1.35
C HIS A 59 -4.31 8.67 2.33
N THR A 60 -5.20 8.57 3.32
CA THR A 60 -5.36 9.57 4.38
C THR A 60 -4.08 9.69 5.19
N THR A 61 -3.42 8.58 5.51
CA THR A 61 -2.11 8.58 6.16
C THR A 61 -1.07 9.30 5.30
N ALA A 62 -1.00 9.01 4.00
CA ALA A 62 -0.11 9.69 3.05
C ALA A 62 -0.27 11.22 3.10
N LEU A 63 -1.53 11.71 3.04
CA LEU A 63 -1.84 13.14 3.07
C LEU A 63 -1.56 13.81 4.43
N SER A 64 -1.42 13.04 5.50
CA SER A 64 -1.16 13.55 6.85
C SER A 64 0.33 13.54 7.23
N VAL A 65 1.19 12.85 6.48
CA VAL A 65 2.64 12.80 6.74
C VAL A 65 3.29 14.18 6.71
N GLU A 66 3.13 14.94 5.63
CA GLU A 66 3.75 16.27 5.50
C GLU A 66 3.20 17.30 6.49
N ARG A 67 2.03 17.03 7.08
CA ARG A 67 1.42 17.87 8.11
C ARG A 67 1.93 17.56 9.53
N GLY A 68 2.76 16.52 9.68
CA GLY A 68 3.23 16.06 10.99
C GLY A 68 2.13 15.48 11.88
N TRP A 69 0.99 15.09 11.30
CA TRP A 69 -0.15 14.54 12.05
C TRP A 69 -0.01 13.04 12.34
N ARG A 70 1.04 12.42 11.80
CA ARG A 70 1.36 11.00 11.98
C ARG A 70 2.78 10.87 12.48
N ASP A 71 2.97 10.01 13.46
CA ASP A 71 4.30 9.64 13.92
C ASP A 71 4.91 8.54 13.03
N ASP A 72 6.22 8.34 13.16
CA ASP A 72 6.96 7.35 12.37
C ASP A 72 6.50 5.91 12.60
N SER A 73 5.97 5.58 13.78
CA SER A 73 5.39 4.25 14.04
C SER A 73 4.14 4.03 13.20
N GLN A 74 3.25 5.01 13.15
CA GLN A 74 2.02 4.96 12.36
C GLN A 74 2.32 4.87 10.85
N VAL A 75 3.29 5.63 10.37
CA VAL A 75 3.70 5.58 8.96
C VAL A 75 4.35 4.23 8.64
N ARG A 76 5.24 3.72 9.50
CA ARG A 76 5.83 2.38 9.38
C ARG A 76 4.76 1.30 9.29
N ASP A 77 3.80 1.31 10.21
CA ASP A 77 2.74 0.30 10.25
C ASP A 77 1.89 0.36 8.97
N THR A 78 1.68 1.56 8.42
CA THR A 78 0.98 1.76 7.15
C THR A 78 1.80 1.24 5.95
N PHE A 79 3.13 1.37 5.96
CA PHE A 79 4.00 0.77 4.93
C PHE A 79 3.89 -0.75 4.93
N LEU A 80 3.93 -1.37 6.11
CA LEU A 80 3.84 -2.82 6.26
C LEU A 80 2.46 -3.34 5.87
N LEU A 81 1.39 -2.62 6.24
CA LEU A 81 0.04 -2.91 5.80
C LEU A 81 -0.08 -2.89 4.27
N ALA A 82 0.44 -1.83 3.64
CA ALA A 82 0.41 -1.70 2.19
C ALA A 82 1.21 -2.82 1.50
N ALA A 83 2.39 -3.16 2.03
CA ALA A 83 3.22 -4.26 1.53
C ALA A 83 2.49 -5.61 1.60
N GLY A 84 1.80 -5.88 2.73
CA GLY A 84 0.98 -7.07 2.91
C GLY A 84 -0.16 -7.13 1.88
N MET A 85 -0.90 -6.04 1.71
CA MET A 85 -2.00 -5.98 0.73
C MET A 85 -1.53 -6.21 -0.70
N ILE A 86 -0.44 -5.56 -1.13
CA ILE A 86 0.12 -5.73 -2.47
C ILE A 86 0.56 -7.17 -2.68
N ARG A 87 1.22 -7.79 -1.69
CA ARG A 87 1.63 -9.19 -1.74
C ARG A 87 0.42 -10.11 -1.90
N ASP A 88 -0.59 -9.94 -1.08
CA ASP A 88 -1.74 -10.84 -1.06
C ASP A 88 -2.54 -10.74 -2.38
N LEU A 89 -2.74 -9.52 -2.91
CA LEU A 89 -3.35 -9.32 -4.22
C LEU A 89 -2.49 -9.88 -5.37
N TYR A 90 -1.17 -9.70 -5.29
CA TYR A 90 -0.25 -10.24 -6.29
C TYR A 90 -0.26 -11.77 -6.31
N ILE A 91 -0.35 -12.43 -5.16
CA ILE A 91 -0.49 -13.89 -5.08
C ILE A 91 -1.78 -14.35 -5.77
N VAL A 92 -2.90 -13.67 -5.51
CA VAL A 92 -4.20 -13.98 -6.15
C VAL A 92 -4.12 -13.82 -7.67
N LEU A 93 -3.48 -12.74 -8.13
CA LEU A 93 -3.28 -12.48 -9.56
C LEU A 93 -2.38 -13.55 -10.20
N ASP A 94 -1.25 -13.87 -9.58
CA ASP A 94 -0.27 -14.84 -10.08
C ASP A 94 -0.82 -16.27 -10.09
N SER A 95 -1.71 -16.62 -9.15
CA SER A 95 -2.41 -17.91 -9.13
C SER A 95 -3.53 -18.01 -10.16
N GLY A 96 -3.82 -16.94 -10.93
CA GLY A 96 -4.92 -16.88 -11.89
C GLY A 96 -6.30 -16.92 -11.24
N THR A 97 -6.39 -16.61 -9.94
CA THR A 97 -7.65 -16.63 -9.19
C THR A 97 -8.41 -15.32 -9.40
N THR A 98 -9.67 -15.39 -9.80
CA THR A 98 -10.56 -14.24 -9.90
C THR A 98 -11.50 -14.19 -8.70
N VAL A 99 -11.59 -13.02 -8.06
CA VAL A 99 -12.54 -12.80 -6.96
C VAL A 99 -13.81 -12.19 -7.53
N SER A 100 -14.97 -12.75 -7.19
CA SER A 100 -16.27 -12.19 -7.53
C SER A 100 -17.08 -12.04 -6.25
N LEU A 101 -17.45 -10.81 -5.92
CA LEU A 101 -18.32 -10.51 -4.79
C LEU A 101 -19.76 -10.51 -5.30
N VAL A 102 -20.53 -11.52 -4.91
CA VAL A 102 -21.98 -11.67 -5.16
C VAL A 102 -22.79 -11.04 -4.04
#